data_AF-A0A1J5WTE3-F1
#
_entry.id   AF-A0A1J5WTE3-F1
#
_cell.length_a   1.000
_cell.length_b   1.000
_cell.length_c   1.000
_cell.angle_alpha   90.00
_cell.angle_beta   90.00
_cell.angle_gamma   90.00
#
_symmetry.space_group_name_H-M   'P 1'
#
loop_
_entity.id
_entity.type
_entity.pdbx_description
1 polymer ?
#
loop_
_entity_poly.entity_id
_entity_poly.type
_entity_poly.pdbx_seq_one_letter_code
_entity_poly.pdbx_strand_id
1 'polypeptide(L)'
;MSEKLFFVLLEKTKVTIGEKLSIAEHIDSEDCIRDHDMARNSPFCLEKTGGVTSSLTLENIERMPPNSIGCVLKQLNLKDTGLINILPKLRINRDNRVKRVGLFTSEKEHVAEILSQDQPIYIGSVKNMILEDYAVSILPKLIIHKDCKV
;
A
#
# COMPACT_ATOMS: atom_id res chain seq x y z
N MET A 1 12.69 -6.24 -0.68
CA MET A 1 12.12 -6.98 -1.82
C MET A 1 11.65 -6.01 -2.89
N SER A 2 11.72 -6.36 -4.18
CA SER A 2 11.15 -5.51 -5.24
C SER A 2 9.62 -5.56 -5.28
N GLU A 3 8.99 -4.49 -5.74
CA GLU A 3 7.53 -4.44 -5.95
C GLU A 3 7.02 -5.52 -6.91
N LYS A 4 7.72 -5.77 -8.03
CA LYS A 4 7.33 -6.79 -9.01
C LYS A 4 7.29 -8.18 -8.36
N LEU A 5 8.32 -8.53 -7.58
CA LEU A 5 8.36 -9.81 -6.88
C LEU A 5 7.27 -9.90 -5.82
N PHE A 6 7.00 -8.81 -5.09
CA PHE A 6 5.92 -8.76 -4.12
C PHE A 6 4.55 -9.07 -4.75
N PHE A 7 4.23 -8.50 -5.91
CA PHE A 7 2.97 -8.81 -6.60
C PHE A 7 2.91 -10.26 -7.10
N VAL A 8 4.00 -10.76 -7.67
CA VAL A 8 4.05 -12.17 -8.11
C VAL A 8 3.79 -13.11 -6.93
N LEU A 9 4.37 -12.82 -5.76
CA LEU A 9 4.12 -13.59 -4.55
C LEU A 9 2.67 -13.49 -4.10
N LEU A 10 2.11 -12.27 -4.04
CA LEU A 10 0.70 -12.08 -3.68
C LEU A 10 -0.27 -12.82 -4.61
N GLU A 11 0.00 -12.80 -5.91
CA GLU A 11 -0.90 -13.37 -6.92
C GLU A 11 -0.78 -14.88 -7.08
N LYS A 12 0.42 -15.44 -6.87
CA LYS A 12 0.73 -16.82 -7.26
C LYS A 12 1.15 -17.73 -6.10
N THR A 13 1.31 -17.20 -4.90
CA THR A 13 1.84 -17.97 -3.77
C THR A 13 1.06 -17.65 -2.50
N LYS A 14 0.89 -18.64 -1.62
CA LYS A 14 0.37 -18.39 -0.27
C LYS A 14 1.46 -17.73 0.55
N VAL A 15 1.25 -16.47 0.93
CA VAL A 15 2.23 -15.64 1.64
C VAL A 15 1.80 -15.48 3.09
N THR A 16 2.76 -15.52 4.00
CA THR A 16 2.57 -15.16 5.42
C THR A 16 3.76 -14.33 5.85
N ILE A 17 3.50 -13.18 6.47
CA ILE A 17 4.56 -12.31 7.00
C ILE A 17 4.76 -12.70 8.48
N GLY A 18 5.87 -13.39 8.77
CA GLY A 18 6.22 -13.80 10.13
C GLY A 18 6.76 -12.66 10.99
N GLU A 19 7.45 -11.69 10.37
CA GLU A 19 8.01 -10.53 11.06
C GLU A 19 7.69 -9.23 10.31
N LYS A 20 8.68 -8.56 9.72
CA LYS A 20 8.53 -7.32 8.96
C LYS A 20 9.12 -7.53 7.58
N LEU A 21 8.35 -7.14 6.56
CA LEU A 21 8.78 -7.15 5.17
C LEU A 21 9.06 -5.72 4.73
N SER A 22 10.05 -5.50 3.86
CA SER A 22 10.27 -4.20 3.22
C SER A 22 10.15 -4.31 1.71
N ILE A 23 9.37 -3.43 1.10
CA ILE A 23 9.18 -3.32 -0.36
C ILE A 23 9.84 -2.04 -0.89
N ALA A 24 10.38 -2.13 -2.10
CA ALA A 24 11.11 -1.07 -2.76
C ALA A 24 10.92 -1.16 -4.28
N GLU A 25 11.15 -0.05 -4.98
CA GLU A 25 11.10 0.02 -6.45
C GLU A 25 11.94 -1.09 -7.10
N HIS A 26 11.43 -1.70 -8.18
CA HIS A 26 12.21 -2.68 -8.92
C HIS A 26 13.26 -1.99 -9.79
N ILE A 27 14.51 -2.44 -9.70
CA ILE A 27 15.61 -1.95 -10.52
C ILE A 27 16.20 -3.17 -11.22
N ASP A 28 16.09 -3.24 -12.55
CA ASP A 28 16.45 -4.44 -13.34
C ASP A 28 17.95 -4.81 -13.22
N SER A 29 18.80 -3.87 -12.81
CA SER A 29 20.24 -4.07 -12.62
C SER A 29 20.65 -4.56 -11.22
N GLU A 30 19.69 -4.86 -10.33
CA GLU A 30 19.98 -5.23 -8.94
C GLU A 30 19.16 -6.45 -8.50
N ASP A 31 19.75 -7.27 -7.63
CA ASP A 31 19.03 -8.36 -6.97
C ASP A 31 17.84 -7.83 -6.16
N CYS A 32 16.71 -8.48 -6.36
CA CYS A 32 15.43 -8.07 -5.78
C CYS A 32 15.27 -8.42 -4.29
N ILE A 33 16.24 -9.13 -3.70
CA ILE A 33 16.33 -9.51 -2.29
C ILE A 33 17.71 -9.06 -1.81
N ARG A 34 17.78 -8.25 -0.75
CA ARG A 34 19.02 -7.75 -0.15
C ARG A 34 18.96 -7.89 1.37
N ASP A 35 20.13 -7.99 1.99
CA ASP A 35 20.30 -8.11 3.44
C ASP A 35 19.65 -6.95 4.21
N HIS A 36 19.27 -7.25 5.46
CA HIS A 36 18.48 -6.39 6.35
C HIS A 36 19.06 -5.00 6.62
N ASP A 37 20.35 -4.77 6.36
CA ASP A 37 21.06 -3.52 6.63
C ASP A 37 21.15 -2.56 5.42
N MET A 38 20.70 -2.99 4.24
CA MET A 38 20.69 -2.13 3.04
C MET A 38 19.32 -1.46 2.85
N ALA A 39 19.08 -0.39 3.61
CA ALA A 39 17.88 0.43 3.44
C ALA A 39 17.83 1.04 2.03
N ARG A 40 17.00 0.46 1.14
CA ARG A 40 16.64 1.11 -0.11
C ARG A 40 15.66 2.24 0.19
N ASN A 41 16.15 3.48 0.10
CA ASN A 41 15.30 4.67 0.01
C ASN A 41 14.67 4.84 -1.39
N SER A 42 14.64 3.77 -2.21
CA SER A 42 14.08 3.83 -3.56
C SER A 42 12.54 3.88 -3.47
N PRO A 43 11.91 4.99 -3.87
CA PRO A 43 10.50 5.20 -3.62
C PRO A 43 9.60 4.25 -4.43
N PHE A 44 8.70 3.55 -3.74
CA PHE A 44 7.75 2.57 -4.26
C PHE A 44 6.51 3.23 -4.88
N CYS A 45 6.06 2.71 -6.04
CA CYS A 45 4.81 3.09 -6.68
C CYS A 45 3.85 1.90 -6.71
N LEU A 46 2.60 2.10 -6.27
CA LEU A 46 1.56 1.09 -6.29
C LEU A 46 0.43 1.55 -7.20
N GLU A 47 0.33 0.95 -8.39
CA GLU A 47 -0.69 1.31 -9.38
C GLU A 47 -1.43 0.09 -9.88
N LYS A 48 -2.76 0.11 -9.78
CA LYS A 48 -3.64 -0.93 -10.34
C LYS A 48 -4.97 -0.30 -10.74
N THR A 49 -5.36 -0.52 -11.99
CA THR A 49 -6.67 -0.08 -12.52
C THR A 49 -7.44 -1.29 -13.01
N GLY A 50 -8.59 -1.55 -12.39
CA GLY A 50 -9.52 -2.60 -12.80
C GLY A 50 -8.95 -4.02 -12.79
N GLY A 51 -9.83 -4.98 -13.07
CA GLY A 51 -9.52 -6.40 -13.14
C GLY A 51 -9.73 -7.13 -11.82
N VAL A 52 -10.11 -8.41 -11.94
CA VAL A 52 -10.37 -9.28 -10.79
C VAL A 52 -9.08 -9.46 -9.99
N THR A 53 -9.12 -9.03 -8.73
CA THR A 53 -8.05 -9.36 -7.78
C THR A 53 -8.20 -10.83 -7.44
N SER A 54 -7.15 -11.63 -7.59
CA SER A 54 -7.26 -13.07 -7.30
C SER A 54 -7.69 -13.26 -5.85
N SER A 55 -8.51 -14.29 -5.59
CA SER A 55 -8.90 -14.64 -4.23
C SER A 55 -7.69 -14.88 -3.34
N LEU A 56 -6.61 -15.43 -3.93
CA LEU A 56 -5.33 -15.63 -3.26
C LEU A 56 -4.68 -14.31 -2.83
N THR A 57 -4.70 -13.26 -3.67
CA THR A 57 -4.18 -11.94 -3.30
C THR A 57 -4.96 -11.36 -2.12
N LEU A 58 -6.29 -11.46 -2.14
CA LEU A 58 -7.13 -10.97 -1.04
C LEU A 58 -6.87 -11.74 0.26
N GLU A 59 -6.83 -13.08 0.18
CA GLU A 59 -6.53 -13.97 1.31
C GLU A 59 -5.13 -13.69 1.89
N ASN A 60 -4.15 -13.41 1.02
CA ASN A 60 -2.80 -13.05 1.44
C ASN A 60 -2.78 -11.70 2.17
N ILE A 61 -3.47 -10.68 1.65
CA ILE A 61 -3.53 -9.35 2.26
C ILE A 61 -4.25 -9.40 3.60
N GLU A 62 -5.39 -10.10 3.67
CA GLU A 62 -6.20 -10.25 4.89
C GLU A 62 -5.35 -10.81 6.04
N ARG A 63 -4.53 -11.82 5.75
CA ARG A 63 -3.63 -12.47 6.74
C ARG A 63 -2.46 -11.61 7.19
N MET A 64 -2.11 -10.55 6.47
CA MET A 64 -0.98 -9.72 6.84
C MET A 64 -1.31 -8.88 8.08
N PRO A 65 -0.39 -8.81 9.06
CA PRO A 65 -0.56 -7.90 10.17
C PRO A 65 -0.55 -6.43 9.68
N PRO A 66 -1.26 -5.52 10.35
CA PRO A 66 -1.17 -4.10 10.06
C PRO A 66 0.27 -3.60 10.27
N ASN A 67 0.69 -2.59 9.51
CA ASN A 67 2.05 -2.01 9.59
C ASN A 67 3.21 -3.02 9.45
N SER A 68 2.98 -4.15 8.78
CA SER A 68 3.98 -5.22 8.59
C SER A 68 4.86 -5.02 7.35
N ILE A 69 4.45 -4.16 6.43
CA ILE A 69 5.15 -3.90 5.16
C ILE A 69 5.79 -2.50 5.20
N GLY A 70 7.09 -2.42 5.48
CA GLY A 70 7.86 -1.18 5.38
C GLY A 70 8.02 -0.72 3.92
N CYS A 71 7.79 0.56 3.66
CA CYS A 71 8.03 1.16 2.35
C CYS A 71 8.34 2.66 2.41
N VAL A 72 8.96 3.17 1.34
CA VAL A 72 9.06 4.59 1.03
C VAL A 72 8.05 4.87 -0.08
N LEU A 73 6.83 5.31 0.26
CA LEU A 73 5.76 5.45 -0.71
C LEU A 73 5.92 6.73 -1.55
N LYS A 74 6.00 6.60 -2.88
CA LYS A 74 5.97 7.71 -3.83
C LYS A 74 4.57 8.02 -4.33
N GLN A 75 3.87 6.98 -4.76
CA GLN A 75 2.57 7.08 -5.40
C GLN A 75 1.71 5.84 -5.08
N LEU A 76 0.45 6.08 -4.76
CA LEU A 76 -0.56 5.04 -4.59
C LEU A 76 -1.75 5.40 -5.48
N ASN A 77 -2.06 4.57 -6.47
CA ASN A 77 -3.17 4.78 -7.41
C ASN A 77 -3.93 3.47 -7.64
N LEU A 78 -4.99 3.24 -6.88
CA LEU A 78 -5.77 2.00 -6.94
C LEU A 78 -7.22 2.32 -7.35
N LYS A 79 -7.71 1.65 -8.39
CA LYS A 79 -9.05 1.86 -8.93
C LYS A 79 -9.81 0.54 -9.08
N ASP A 80 -10.99 0.47 -8.47
CA ASP A 80 -11.91 -0.68 -8.48
C ASP A 80 -11.18 -2.01 -8.24
N THR A 81 -10.51 -2.13 -7.09
CA THR A 81 -9.76 -3.34 -6.73
C THR A 81 -9.71 -3.52 -5.22
N GLY A 82 -9.89 -4.76 -4.76
CA GLY A 82 -9.68 -5.13 -3.36
C GLY A 82 -8.22 -4.99 -2.89
N LEU A 83 -7.28 -4.75 -3.80
CA LEU A 83 -5.90 -4.38 -3.47
C LEU A 83 -5.84 -3.09 -2.63
N ILE A 84 -6.89 -2.27 -2.60
CA ILE A 84 -7.02 -1.12 -1.69
C ILE A 84 -6.75 -1.51 -0.23
N ASN A 85 -7.14 -2.73 0.18
CA ASN A 85 -6.93 -3.25 1.53
C ASN A 85 -5.47 -3.51 1.92
N ILE A 86 -4.51 -3.33 1.00
CA ILE A 86 -3.08 -3.31 1.36
C ILE A 86 -2.71 -2.08 2.20
N LEU A 87 -3.49 -1.01 2.11
CA LEU A 87 -3.20 0.26 2.76
C LEU A 87 -2.90 0.15 4.27
N PRO A 88 -3.73 -0.53 5.11
CA PRO A 88 -3.44 -0.73 6.53
C PRO A 88 -2.22 -1.63 6.81
N LYS A 89 -1.74 -2.38 5.82
CA LYS A 89 -0.57 -3.26 5.94
C LYS A 89 0.74 -2.49 5.73
N LEU A 90 0.69 -1.35 5.05
CA LEU A 90 1.85 -0.49 4.79
C LEU A 90 2.28 0.25 6.04
N ARG A 91 3.59 0.25 6.30
CA ARG A 91 4.26 1.04 7.32
C ARG A 91 5.11 2.10 6.64
N ILE A 92 4.52 3.28 6.52
CA ILE A 92 5.13 4.45 5.88
C ILE A 92 5.76 5.34 6.97
N ASN A 93 7.02 5.75 6.78
CA ASN A 93 7.71 6.63 7.73
C ASN A 93 7.05 8.02 7.78
N ARG A 94 7.10 8.67 8.96
CA ARG A 94 6.58 10.02 9.17
C ARG A 94 7.13 11.04 8.17
N ASP A 95 8.42 10.96 7.89
CA ASP A 95 9.12 11.88 7.00
C ASP A 95 8.92 11.58 5.50
N ASN A 96 8.14 10.54 5.18
CA ASN A 96 7.91 10.14 3.80
C ASN A 96 7.03 11.16 3.05
N ARG A 97 7.56 11.70 1.95
CA ARG A 97 6.88 12.68 1.08
C ARG A 97 6.19 11.96 -0.08
N VAL A 98 4.90 11.71 0.07
CA VAL A 98 4.08 11.05 -0.95
C VAL A 98 3.64 12.06 -2.01
N LYS A 99 3.94 11.79 -3.28
CA LYS A 99 3.61 12.70 -4.39
C LYS A 99 2.10 12.68 -4.71
N ARG A 100 1.48 11.50 -4.67
CA ARG A 100 0.07 11.30 -5.02
C ARG A 100 -0.53 10.10 -4.31
N VAL A 101 -1.75 10.27 -3.80
CA VAL A 101 -2.66 9.19 -3.40
C VAL A 101 -3.95 9.36 -4.20
N GLY A 102 -4.30 8.37 -5.01
CA GLY A 102 -5.52 8.29 -5.81
C GLY A 102 -6.23 6.99 -5.51
N LEU A 103 -7.43 7.03 -4.95
CA LEU A 103 -8.23 5.84 -4.68
C LEU A 103 -9.63 6.04 -5.22
N PHE A 104 -10.09 5.07 -6.01
CA PHE A 104 -11.42 5.02 -6.59
C PHE A 104 -11.99 3.62 -6.37
N THR A 105 -13.23 3.52 -5.89
CA THR A 105 -13.93 2.24 -5.87
C THR A 105 -15.43 2.43 -5.86
N SER A 106 -16.09 1.76 -6.79
CA SER A 106 -17.54 1.64 -6.91
C SER A 106 -18.14 0.58 -5.98
N GLU A 107 -17.32 -0.24 -5.34
CA GLU A 107 -17.74 -1.29 -4.40
C GLU A 107 -17.34 -0.93 -2.96
N LYS A 108 -18.29 -1.10 -2.02
CA LYS A 108 -18.08 -0.83 -0.59
C LYS A 108 -17.17 -1.87 0.06
N GLU A 109 -17.21 -3.08 -0.45
CA GLU A 109 -16.45 -4.25 0.01
C GLU A 109 -14.94 -4.01 -0.08
N HIS A 110 -14.49 -3.24 -1.09
CA HIS A 110 -13.09 -2.87 -1.29
C HIS A 110 -12.52 -1.96 -0.20
N VAL A 111 -13.36 -1.32 0.63
CA VAL A 111 -12.92 -0.44 1.73
C VAL A 111 -13.37 -0.93 3.10
N ALA A 112 -14.13 -2.02 3.18
CA ALA A 112 -14.71 -2.50 4.43
C ALA A 112 -13.64 -2.81 5.50
N GLU A 113 -12.51 -3.41 5.11
CA GLU A 113 -11.40 -3.70 6.02
C GLU A 113 -10.73 -2.44 6.56
N ILE A 114 -10.59 -1.40 5.71
CA ILE A 114 -10.02 -0.12 6.13
C ILE A 114 -10.94 0.56 7.15
N LEU A 115 -12.26 0.52 6.89
CA LEU A 115 -13.25 1.11 7.78
C LEU A 115 -13.36 0.37 9.12
N SER A 116 -13.07 -0.93 9.15
CA SER A 116 -13.05 -1.72 10.37
C SER A 116 -11.76 -1.58 11.19
N GLN A 117 -10.72 -0.93 10.67
CA GLN A 117 -9.51 -0.68 11.44
C GLN A 117 -9.80 0.23 12.64
N ASP A 118 -9.43 -0.21 13.84
CA ASP A 118 -9.51 0.61 15.06
C ASP A 118 -8.47 1.74 15.04
N GLN A 119 -7.28 1.44 14.53
CA GLN A 119 -6.17 2.37 14.49
C GLN A 119 -6.20 3.20 13.20
N PRO A 120 -5.94 4.51 13.28
CA PRO A 120 -5.75 5.32 12.10
C PRO A 120 -4.55 4.86 11.26
N ILE A 121 -4.65 5.02 9.95
CA ILE A 121 -3.64 4.65 8.97
C ILE A 121 -2.77 5.86 8.65
N TYR A 122 -1.47 5.74 8.89
CA TYR A 122 -0.52 6.79 8.56
C TYR A 122 -0.02 6.67 7.12
N ILE A 123 -0.10 7.76 6.34
CA ILE A 123 0.29 7.76 4.92
C ILE A 123 1.32 8.84 4.53
N GLY A 124 2.01 9.43 5.51
CA GLY A 124 3.06 10.43 5.25
C GLY A 124 2.53 11.83 4.92
N SER A 125 3.40 12.67 4.37
CA SER A 125 3.05 13.99 3.83
C SER A 125 2.59 13.84 2.38
N VAL A 126 1.30 14.01 2.11
CA VAL A 126 0.71 13.81 0.77
C VAL A 126 0.58 15.13 0.01
N LYS A 127 1.22 15.24 -1.16
CA LYS A 127 1.13 16.44 -2.00
C LYS A 127 -0.20 16.57 -2.73
N ASN A 128 -0.73 15.47 -3.27
CA ASN A 128 -2.02 15.45 -3.97
C ASN A 128 -2.81 14.22 -3.53
N MET A 129 -4.05 14.43 -3.08
CA MET A 129 -4.96 13.35 -2.72
C MET A 129 -6.25 13.44 -3.53
N ILE A 130 -6.66 12.33 -4.13
CA ILE A 130 -7.92 12.17 -4.84
C ILE A 130 -8.58 10.91 -4.28
N LEU A 131 -9.76 11.06 -3.67
CA LEU A 131 -10.62 9.97 -3.23
C LEU A 131 -11.97 10.14 -3.93
N GLU A 132 -12.48 9.09 -4.54
CA GLU A 132 -13.74 9.11 -5.31
C GLU A 132 -14.63 7.91 -4.93
N ASP A 133 -15.94 8.09 -5.04
CA ASP A 133 -16.97 7.10 -4.66
C ASP A 133 -16.78 6.54 -3.23
N TYR A 134 -16.88 5.23 -3.03
CA TYR A 134 -16.76 4.62 -1.71
C TYR A 134 -15.37 4.83 -1.09
N ALA A 135 -14.34 5.17 -1.88
CA ALA A 135 -13.02 5.49 -1.33
C ALA A 135 -13.03 6.74 -0.45
N VAL A 136 -13.96 7.68 -0.64
CA VAL A 136 -14.10 8.87 0.22
C VAL A 136 -14.37 8.48 1.68
N SER A 137 -15.04 7.35 1.90
CA SER A 137 -15.40 6.89 3.25
C SER A 137 -14.20 6.59 4.14
N ILE A 138 -13.02 6.32 3.57
CA ILE A 138 -11.82 6.01 4.35
C ILE A 138 -11.13 7.27 4.89
N LEU A 139 -11.48 8.47 4.40
CA LEU A 139 -10.81 9.72 4.78
C LEU A 139 -10.68 9.90 6.31
N PRO A 140 -11.70 9.61 7.14
CA PRO A 140 -11.59 9.73 8.60
C PRO A 140 -10.59 8.74 9.24
N LYS A 141 -10.19 7.69 8.52
CA LYS A 141 -9.20 6.70 8.98
C LYS A 141 -7.76 7.12 8.64
N LEU A 142 -7.54 8.15 7.84
CA LEU A 142 -6.20 8.54 7.38
C LEU A 142 -5.57 9.58 8.30
N ILE A 143 -4.31 9.37 8.68
CA ILE A 143 -3.42 10.38 9.24
C ILE A 143 -2.46 10.83 8.16
N ILE A 144 -2.53 12.12 7.83
CA ILE A 144 -1.69 12.79 6.85
C ILE A 144 -0.87 13.84 7.60
N HIS A 145 0.45 13.87 7.38
CA HIS A 145 1.28 14.93 7.93
C HIS A 145 1.05 16.23 7.18
N LYS A 146 0.79 17.32 7.91
CA LYS A 146 0.58 18.64 7.33
C LYS A 146 1.92 19.26 6.92
N ASP A 147 2.32 18.99 5.68
CA ASP A 147 3.12 19.91 4.84
C ASP A 147 2.38 20.21 3.53
N CYS A 148 1.03 20.19 3.58
CA CYS A 148 0.19 20.68 2.50
C CYS A 148 0.38 22.19 2.37
N LYS A 149 1.31 22.62 1.50
CA LYS A 149 1.17 23.94 0.87
C LYS A 149 -0.04 23.85 -0.04
N VAL A 150 -1.16 24.39 0.45
CA VAL A 150 -2.39 24.64 -0.32
C VAL A 150 -2.12 25.77 -1.30
#